data_AF-A0A1Q4VQ93-F1
#
_entry.id   AF-A0A1Q4VQ93-F1
#
_cell.length_a   1.000
_cell.length_b   1.000
_cell.length_c   1.000
_cell.angle_alpha   90.00
_cell.angle_beta   90.00
_cell.angle_gamma   90.00
#
_symmetry.space_group_name_H-M   'P 1'
#
loop_
_entity.id
_entity.type
_entity.pdbx_description
1 polymer ?
#
loop_
_entity_poly.entity_id
_entity_poly.type
_entity_poly.pdbx_seq_one_letter_code
_entity_poly.pdbx_strand_id
1 'polypeptide(L)'
;MPSQTARNAADAGSPATVGRTEANSPATTTEAEPGSSATTRVESGSSATTEAESDFPETAGQAESSTERAVPTPTAPSDTAWPVVVPHPGPPAKPPARADETRIERAFGQAFRRVTGSALAPYQSAVIRIGFAATWLFFLLREWPNRHELYGPHGPWNGDMARQLIGGNEAFSILTWTDNLGWFELVYGLAVAASALLLVGWRTRTMSVLFMVGVLSLQNRSIFVGDGGDNVLHLMAIYLVLTRCGQVWSLDARRAAKRVQRPGGRPERDVTGVVLWSALGLFLAVTQVLGLSGLSWFGPGPFPNVGWGLTLWVFWLAHGVWWAARRYAPGEPRTVLDMITKLVHNGAMLVIVVEVCLIYATAGWYKIQGSRWQDGTAVYYPMHLDYFSPWPELSRVLADNGLMIMLITYGTVIVQVAFPFTLFNRRLKNVLLVAMIGEHLSIAFLLGLPFFSLAMITADAVFLPTVFLVWLGARITSVRDRVLPRRKGDTAEQDRRAAVGTP
;
A
#
# COMPACT_ATOMS: atom_id res chain seq x y z
N MET A 1 -4.16 -26.92 74.73
CA MET A 1 -5.03 -28.08 74.45
C MET A 1 -4.72 -28.59 73.05
N PRO A 2 -4.74 -29.92 72.86
CA PRO A 2 -3.69 -30.76 72.21
C PRO A 2 -4.00 -31.03 70.72
N SER A 3 -3.29 -31.82 69.89
CA SER A 3 -2.36 -32.97 69.99
C SER A 3 -1.71 -33.19 68.60
N GLN A 4 -0.39 -33.44 68.50
CA GLN A 4 0.23 -34.74 68.11
C GLN A 4 -0.53 -35.52 67.01
N THR A 5 0.05 -35.82 65.84
CA THR A 5 1.13 -36.82 65.67
C THR A 5 2.01 -36.58 64.44
N ALA A 6 3.30 -36.82 64.61
CA ALA A 6 4.32 -36.94 63.57
C ALA A 6 4.85 -38.39 63.53
N ARG A 7 5.59 -38.74 62.45
CA ARG A 7 6.56 -39.85 62.31
C ARG A 7 5.95 -41.25 62.10
N ASN A 8 6.40 -42.17 61.24
CA ASN A 8 7.60 -42.44 60.42
C ASN A 8 7.09 -43.25 59.18
N ALA A 9 7.80 -43.55 58.09
CA ALA A 9 9.22 -43.85 57.90
C ALA A 9 9.62 -43.68 56.42
N ALA A 10 10.88 -43.31 56.23
CA ALA A 10 11.64 -43.39 54.99
C ALA A 10 12.38 -44.73 54.91
N ASP A 11 12.50 -45.28 53.70
CA ASP A 11 13.62 -46.05 53.12
C ASP A 11 13.07 -46.74 51.85
N ALA A 12 13.72 -46.81 50.68
CA ALA A 12 15.12 -46.68 50.34
C ALA A 12 15.27 -46.35 48.84
N GLY A 13 16.42 -45.78 48.45
CA GLY A 13 16.99 -46.01 47.12
C GLY A 13 17.30 -44.76 46.27
N SER A 14 18.50 -44.21 46.42
CA SER A 14 19.23 -43.43 45.41
C SER A 14 20.72 -43.79 45.56
N PRO A 15 21.65 -43.51 44.63
CA PRO A 15 21.57 -43.30 43.17
C PRO A 15 22.57 -44.23 42.41
N ALA A 16 22.46 -44.31 41.08
CA ALA A 16 23.54 -44.84 40.24
C ALA A 16 24.11 -43.74 39.34
N THR A 17 25.35 -43.37 39.65
CA THR A 17 26.26 -42.54 38.86
C THR A 17 26.98 -43.37 37.79
N VAL A 18 27.70 -42.67 36.89
CA VAL A 18 28.62 -43.13 35.83
C VAL A 18 27.93 -43.29 34.46
N GLY A 19 28.33 -42.64 33.37
CA GLY A 19 29.65 -42.13 33.03
C GLY A 19 29.65 -40.89 32.14
N ARG A 20 30.75 -40.18 32.31
CA ARG A 20 31.23 -39.00 31.59
C ARG A 20 32.18 -39.52 30.50
N THR A 21 31.97 -39.10 29.26
CA THR A 21 32.96 -39.17 28.17
C THR A 21 32.83 -37.85 27.41
N GLU A 22 33.76 -36.92 27.68
CA GLU A 22 34.87 -36.55 26.79
C GLU A 22 34.37 -35.85 25.52
N ALA A 23 34.40 -34.51 25.47
CA ALA A 23 35.58 -33.73 25.08
C ALA A 23 36.12 -34.14 23.70
N ASN A 24 35.75 -33.37 22.66
CA ASN A 24 36.62 -33.17 21.51
C ASN A 24 36.31 -31.80 20.87
N SER A 25 37.26 -30.88 21.02
CA SER A 25 37.56 -29.82 20.06
C SER A 25 38.93 -30.17 19.43
N PRO A 26 39.44 -29.38 18.48
CA PRO A 26 39.00 -29.21 17.11
C PRO A 26 40.10 -29.74 16.14
N ALA A 27 39.75 -30.11 14.90
CA ALA A 27 40.75 -30.45 13.89
C ALA A 27 40.42 -29.76 12.55
N THR A 28 41.02 -28.58 12.42
CA THR A 28 41.83 -28.10 11.29
C THR A 28 41.75 -28.88 9.97
N THR A 29 41.25 -28.24 8.91
CA THR A 29 41.88 -28.30 7.58
C THR A 29 41.92 -26.90 6.99
N THR A 30 43.05 -26.27 7.25
CA THR A 30 43.73 -25.31 6.41
C THR A 30 43.82 -25.82 4.97
N GLU A 31 43.32 -25.08 3.99
CA GLU A 31 44.02 -24.93 2.70
C GLU A 31 43.90 -23.46 2.30
N ALA A 32 45.03 -22.78 2.45
CA ALA A 32 45.34 -21.49 1.85
C ALA A 32 46.60 -21.69 1.02
N GLU A 33 46.64 -21.09 -0.17
CA GLU A 33 47.79 -20.52 -0.90
C GLU A 33 47.51 -20.55 -2.43
N PRO A 34 48.18 -19.71 -3.25
CA PRO A 34 48.69 -18.36 -3.01
C PRO A 34 48.29 -17.37 -4.12
N GLY A 35 48.64 -16.10 -3.90
CA GLY A 35 48.30 -14.99 -4.78
C GLY A 35 49.05 -14.93 -6.12
N SER A 36 48.55 -14.04 -6.97
CA SER A 36 49.38 -13.36 -7.96
C SER A 36 48.89 -11.91 -8.11
N SER A 37 49.79 -11.01 -7.73
CA SER A 37 49.79 -9.58 -7.97
C SER A 37 50.42 -9.26 -9.32
N ALA A 38 49.76 -8.45 -10.15
CA ALA A 38 50.38 -7.51 -11.10
C ALA A 38 49.28 -6.58 -11.65
N THR A 39 49.10 -5.36 -11.12
CA THR A 39 49.66 -4.08 -11.61
C THR A 39 49.48 -3.76 -13.10
N THR A 40 48.93 -2.56 -13.31
CA THR A 40 49.11 -1.60 -14.42
C THR A 40 48.58 -1.97 -15.81
N ARG A 41 47.60 -1.19 -16.30
CA ARG A 41 47.87 -0.04 -17.20
C ARG A 41 46.59 0.78 -17.41
N VAL A 42 46.66 2.04 -17.03
CA VAL A 42 45.77 3.12 -17.47
C VAL A 42 46.25 3.52 -18.86
N GLU A 43 45.38 3.51 -19.87
CA GLU A 43 45.62 4.22 -21.13
C GLU A 43 44.67 5.40 -21.23
N SER A 44 45.24 6.55 -20.89
CA SER A 44 44.86 7.87 -21.35
C SER A 44 45.24 8.04 -22.83
N GLY A 45 44.26 8.30 -23.69
CA GLY A 45 44.47 8.84 -25.03
C GLY A 45 43.92 10.25 -25.10
N SER A 46 44.81 11.23 -24.96
CA SER A 46 44.57 12.65 -25.26
C SER A 46 45.22 12.99 -26.59
N SER A 47 44.50 13.69 -27.45
CA SER A 47 45.01 14.59 -28.50
C SER A 47 43.82 15.43 -29.00
N ALA A 48 43.71 16.69 -28.56
CA ALA A 48 44.21 17.88 -29.24
C ALA A 48 43.25 18.34 -30.37
N THR A 49 42.36 19.30 -30.10
CA THR A 49 42.50 20.76 -30.36
C THR A 49 42.71 21.14 -31.82
N THR A 50 41.71 21.80 -32.41
CA THR A 50 41.95 22.97 -33.26
C THR A 50 40.71 23.88 -33.25
N GLU A 51 40.90 25.08 -32.73
CA GLU A 51 40.02 26.24 -32.86
C GLU A 51 40.13 26.80 -34.29
N ALA A 52 39.05 27.39 -34.80
CA ALA A 52 39.08 28.53 -35.72
C ALA A 52 37.72 29.26 -35.72
N GLU A 53 37.68 30.38 -35.02
CA GLU A 53 37.05 31.67 -35.39
C GLU A 53 37.18 31.98 -36.90
N SER A 54 36.45 32.87 -37.57
CA SER A 54 35.43 33.89 -37.29
C SER A 54 34.94 34.47 -38.65
N ASP A 55 34.05 35.47 -38.60
CA ASP A 55 33.74 36.53 -39.60
C ASP A 55 32.66 36.23 -40.68
N PHE A 56 31.40 36.69 -40.50
CA PHE A 56 30.79 38.04 -40.73
C PHE A 56 30.29 38.27 -42.18
N PRO A 57 29.34 39.19 -42.49
CA PRO A 57 28.36 39.86 -41.62
C PRO A 57 26.91 39.94 -42.20
N GLU A 58 26.03 40.34 -41.29
CA GLU A 58 24.70 40.91 -41.48
C GLU A 58 24.83 42.39 -41.91
N THR A 59 24.02 42.86 -42.87
CA THR A 59 23.85 44.31 -43.14
C THR A 59 22.39 44.67 -43.33
N ALA A 60 21.93 45.57 -42.47
CA ALA A 60 20.65 46.26 -42.54
C ALA A 60 20.78 47.59 -43.31
N GLY A 61 19.78 47.87 -44.14
CA GLY A 61 19.10 49.15 -44.34
C GLY A 61 19.90 50.39 -44.79
N GLN A 62 19.49 50.97 -45.92
CA GLN A 62 18.98 52.36 -45.95
C GLN A 62 18.24 52.67 -47.26
N ALA A 63 17.30 53.61 -47.11
CA ALA A 63 16.26 54.02 -48.03
C ALA A 63 16.75 54.95 -49.14
N GLU A 64 16.06 54.96 -50.28
CA GLU A 64 15.88 56.15 -51.10
C GLU A 64 14.58 56.08 -51.91
N SER A 65 13.91 57.22 -52.00
CA SER A 65 12.55 57.45 -52.49
C SER A 65 12.51 57.93 -53.95
N SER A 66 11.28 57.96 -54.51
CA SER A 66 10.83 58.56 -55.78
C SER A 66 11.05 57.69 -57.03
N THR A 67 10.07 57.43 -57.91
CA THR A 67 9.05 58.33 -58.46
C THR A 67 7.89 57.52 -59.03
N GLU A 68 6.69 58.04 -58.87
CA GLU A 68 5.40 57.57 -59.33
C GLU A 68 5.34 57.44 -60.87
N ARG A 69 4.99 56.25 -61.39
CA ARG A 69 4.50 56.04 -62.76
C ARG A 69 3.29 55.11 -62.74
N ALA A 70 2.22 55.57 -63.40
CA ALA A 70 0.94 54.91 -63.53
C ALA A 70 1.06 53.46 -64.04
N VAL A 71 0.44 52.53 -63.33
CA VAL A 71 0.27 51.13 -63.75
C VAL A 71 -1.00 51.05 -64.61
N PRO A 72 -0.92 50.59 -65.87
CA PRO A 72 -2.12 50.32 -66.66
C PRO A 72 -2.79 49.03 -66.17
N THR A 73 -4.11 49.07 -66.05
CA THR A 73 -4.99 47.94 -65.72
C THR A 73 -4.74 46.75 -66.66
N PRO A 74 -4.48 45.52 -66.19
CA PRO A 74 -4.38 44.37 -67.07
C PRO A 74 -5.78 43.99 -67.57
N THR A 75 -5.96 44.07 -68.88
CA THR A 75 -7.09 43.48 -69.62
C THR A 75 -7.10 41.96 -69.44
N ALA A 76 -8.30 41.40 -69.30
CA ALA A 76 -8.56 39.98 -69.09
C ALA A 76 -7.82 39.07 -70.10
N PRO A 77 -7.25 37.93 -69.66
CA PRO A 77 -6.62 36.99 -70.57
C PRO A 77 -7.68 36.16 -71.32
N SER A 78 -7.47 36.07 -72.62
CA SER A 78 -8.22 35.26 -73.59
C SER A 78 -8.08 33.76 -73.33
N ASP A 79 -9.20 33.04 -73.44
CA ASP A 79 -9.32 31.58 -73.41
C ASP A 79 -8.35 30.90 -74.38
N THR A 80 -7.24 30.39 -73.86
CA THR A 80 -6.42 29.36 -74.51
C THR A 80 -6.20 28.24 -73.50
N ALA A 81 -7.17 27.33 -73.45
CA ALA A 81 -7.14 26.15 -72.61
C ALA A 81 -6.09 25.16 -73.15
N TRP A 82 -4.93 25.09 -72.50
CA TRP A 82 -4.07 23.91 -72.58
C TRP A 82 -4.80 22.73 -71.91
N PRO A 83 -4.80 21.52 -72.48
CA PRO A 83 -5.43 20.38 -71.84
C PRO A 83 -4.69 20.05 -70.55
N VAL A 84 -5.29 20.40 -69.42
CA VAL A 84 -4.87 19.90 -68.11
C VAL A 84 -5.14 18.40 -68.13
N VAL A 85 -4.08 17.60 -68.19
CA VAL A 85 -4.18 16.15 -67.93
C VAL A 85 -4.56 15.99 -66.46
N VAL A 86 -5.85 15.85 -66.19
CA VAL A 86 -6.36 15.47 -64.88
C VAL A 86 -5.90 14.02 -64.66
N PRO A 87 -5.04 13.72 -63.67
CA PRO A 87 -4.70 12.35 -63.36
C PRO A 87 -6.00 11.62 -63.02
N HIS A 88 -6.32 10.54 -63.75
CA HIS A 88 -7.43 9.69 -63.35
C HIS A 88 -7.23 9.28 -61.89
N PRO A 89 -8.25 9.36 -61.03
CA PRO A 89 -8.13 8.83 -59.68
C PRO A 89 -7.81 7.34 -59.85
N GLY A 90 -6.60 6.96 -59.44
CA GLY A 90 -6.25 5.55 -59.33
C GLY A 90 -7.31 4.84 -58.48
N PRO A 91 -7.56 3.54 -58.73
CA PRO A 91 -8.54 2.79 -57.94
C PRO A 91 -8.27 3.03 -56.45
N PRO A 92 -9.34 3.20 -55.63
CA PRO A 92 -9.18 3.53 -54.22
C PRO A 92 -8.15 2.60 -53.61
N ALA A 93 -7.09 3.17 -53.03
CA ALA A 93 -6.06 2.40 -52.37
C ALA A 93 -6.79 1.47 -51.39
N LYS A 94 -6.64 0.15 -51.59
CA LYS A 94 -7.18 -0.83 -50.66
C LYS A 94 -6.74 -0.39 -49.25
N PRO A 95 -7.66 -0.27 -48.28
CA PRO A 95 -7.24 -0.01 -46.90
C PRO A 95 -6.14 -1.01 -46.58
N PRO A 96 -5.01 -0.58 -45.96
CA PRO A 96 -3.92 -1.50 -45.67
C PRO A 96 -4.53 -2.72 -45.03
N ALA A 97 -4.27 -3.90 -45.62
CA ALA A 97 -4.78 -5.16 -45.12
C ALA A 97 -4.52 -5.15 -43.62
N ARG A 98 -5.58 -5.17 -42.81
CA ARG A 98 -5.45 -5.28 -41.35
C ARG A 98 -4.49 -6.44 -41.15
N ALA A 99 -3.30 -6.17 -40.58
CA ALA A 99 -2.41 -7.24 -40.19
C ALA A 99 -3.27 -8.24 -39.43
N ASP A 100 -3.27 -9.50 -39.85
CA ASP A 100 -4.02 -10.57 -39.21
C ASP A 100 -3.39 -10.80 -37.84
N GLU A 101 -3.65 -9.88 -36.90
CA GLU A 101 -3.16 -9.99 -35.54
C GLU A 101 -3.67 -11.32 -35.01
N THR A 102 -2.76 -12.15 -34.53
CA THR A 102 -3.13 -13.45 -33.98
C THR A 102 -4.10 -13.25 -32.81
N ARG A 103 -4.94 -14.25 -32.49
CA ARG A 103 -5.83 -14.17 -31.31
C ARG A 103 -5.03 -13.86 -30.02
N ILE A 104 -3.77 -14.31 -29.97
CA ILE A 104 -2.83 -14.08 -28.87
C ILE A 104 -2.36 -12.61 -28.86
N GLU A 105 -1.95 -12.04 -29.99
CA GLU A 105 -1.58 -10.62 -30.08
C GLU A 105 -2.74 -9.69 -29.72
N ARG A 106 -3.95 -10.00 -30.19
CA ARG A 106 -5.16 -9.26 -29.79
C ARG A 106 -5.45 -9.38 -28.30
N ALA A 107 -5.33 -10.58 -27.73
CA ALA A 107 -5.52 -10.79 -26.29
C ALA A 107 -4.46 -10.04 -25.47
N PHE A 108 -3.19 -10.09 -25.89
CA PHE A 108 -2.08 -9.38 -25.25
C PHE A 108 -2.25 -7.87 -25.35
N GLY A 109 -2.60 -7.35 -26.53
CA GLY A 109 -2.89 -5.93 -26.75
C GLY A 109 -4.07 -5.43 -25.90
N GLN A 110 -5.13 -6.23 -25.76
CA GLN A 110 -6.26 -5.92 -24.89
C GLN A 110 -5.87 -5.97 -23.40
N ALA A 111 -5.12 -6.98 -22.97
CA ALA A 111 -4.63 -7.09 -21.60
C ALA A 111 -3.70 -5.92 -21.25
N PHE A 112 -2.75 -5.62 -22.13
CA PHE A 112 -1.81 -4.50 -21.99
C PHE A 112 -2.57 -3.17 -21.89
N ARG A 113 -3.51 -2.88 -22.80
CA ARG A 113 -4.34 -1.67 -22.75
C ARG A 113 -5.20 -1.59 -21.49
N ARG A 114 -5.70 -2.73 -20.99
CA ARG A 114 -6.50 -2.77 -19.76
C ARG A 114 -5.65 -2.47 -18.53
N VAL A 115 -4.49 -3.07 -18.42
CA VAL A 115 -3.57 -2.96 -17.29
C VAL A 115 -2.87 -1.60 -17.24
N THR A 116 -2.55 -1.00 -18.40
CA THR A 116 -1.96 0.35 -18.50
C THR A 116 -3.01 1.46 -18.50
N GLY A 117 -4.20 1.19 -19.04
CA GLY A 117 -5.25 2.17 -19.26
C GLY A 117 -6.17 2.40 -18.06
N SER A 118 -6.32 1.42 -17.17
CA SER A 118 -7.27 1.50 -16.05
C SER A 118 -6.67 1.05 -14.72
N ALA A 119 -7.15 1.67 -13.63
CA ALA A 119 -6.91 1.20 -12.27
C ALA A 119 -7.92 0.08 -11.95
N LEU A 120 -7.43 -1.12 -11.68
CA LEU A 120 -8.25 -2.29 -11.40
C LEU A 120 -8.72 -2.28 -9.95
N ALA A 121 -9.90 -2.85 -9.70
CA ALA A 121 -10.45 -3.04 -8.35
C ALA A 121 -10.51 -1.74 -7.47
N PRO A 122 -11.02 -0.60 -7.98
CA PRO A 122 -11.04 0.66 -7.22
C PRO A 122 -11.90 0.57 -5.95
N TYR A 123 -12.98 -0.22 -5.96
CA TYR A 123 -13.84 -0.43 -4.79
C TYR A 123 -13.15 -1.30 -3.74
N GLN A 124 -12.47 -2.36 -4.14
CA GLN A 124 -11.72 -3.23 -3.23
C GLN A 124 -10.60 -2.45 -2.55
N SER A 125 -9.81 -1.68 -3.32
CA SER A 125 -8.76 -0.83 -2.74
C SER A 125 -9.31 0.22 -1.77
N ALA A 126 -10.52 0.74 -2.01
CA ALA A 126 -11.18 1.64 -1.08
C ALA A 126 -11.64 0.94 0.21
N VAL A 127 -12.16 -0.30 0.13
CA VAL A 127 -12.52 -1.08 1.33
C VAL A 127 -11.29 -1.41 2.15
N ILE A 128 -10.21 -1.87 1.50
CA ILE A 128 -8.93 -2.18 2.17
C ILE A 128 -8.40 -0.95 2.90
N ARG A 129 -8.39 0.22 2.25
CA ARG A 129 -8.03 1.48 2.90
C ARG A 129 -8.90 1.78 4.11
N ILE A 130 -10.23 1.69 3.97
CA ILE A 130 -11.16 2.00 5.06
C ILE A 130 -10.96 1.03 6.22
N GLY A 131 -10.91 -0.28 5.94
CA GLY A 131 -10.79 -1.31 6.95
C GLY A 131 -9.48 -1.21 7.73
N PHE A 132 -8.31 -1.17 7.07
CA PHE A 132 -7.04 -1.13 7.78
C PHE A 132 -6.82 0.17 8.54
N ALA A 133 -7.24 1.30 7.95
CA ALA A 133 -7.21 2.59 8.66
C ALA A 133 -8.15 2.60 9.87
N ALA A 134 -9.32 1.95 9.77
CA ALA A 134 -10.26 1.80 10.90
C ALA A 134 -9.71 0.86 11.97
N THR A 135 -9.17 -0.29 11.59
CA THR A 135 -8.57 -1.27 12.52
C THR A 135 -7.49 -0.59 13.36
N TRP A 136 -6.54 0.07 12.71
CA TRP A 136 -5.45 0.75 13.41
C TRP A 136 -5.96 1.93 14.25
N LEU A 137 -6.88 2.75 13.71
CA LEU A 137 -7.45 3.87 14.46
C LEU A 137 -8.15 3.40 15.74
N PHE A 138 -9.04 2.40 15.63
CA PHE A 138 -9.78 1.90 16.77
C PHE A 138 -8.88 1.20 17.78
N PHE A 139 -7.84 0.51 17.32
CA PHE A 139 -6.80 -0.03 18.19
C PHE A 139 -6.11 1.09 19.00
N LEU A 140 -5.61 2.13 18.32
CA LEU A 140 -4.95 3.25 19.01
C LEU A 140 -5.89 4.04 19.93
N LEU A 141 -7.19 4.14 19.60
CA LEU A 141 -8.16 4.81 20.47
C LEU A 141 -8.49 3.96 21.70
N ARG A 142 -8.60 2.64 21.55
CA ARG A 142 -8.79 1.71 22.68
C ARG A 142 -7.58 1.73 23.60
N GLU A 143 -6.37 1.67 23.05
CA GLU A 143 -5.13 1.63 23.82
C GLU A 143 -4.69 3.01 24.33
N TRP A 144 -5.45 4.07 24.04
CA TRP A 144 -5.15 5.42 24.49
C TRP A 144 -4.83 5.51 25.99
N PRO A 145 -5.58 4.89 26.93
CA PRO A 145 -5.27 4.97 28.35
C PRO A 145 -3.94 4.31 28.72
N ASN A 146 -3.55 3.25 28.01
CA ASN A 146 -2.40 2.40 28.31
C ASN A 146 -1.17 2.69 27.43
N ARG A 147 -1.28 3.67 26.50
CA ARG A 147 -0.27 3.95 25.47
C ARG A 147 1.15 4.16 26.01
N HIS A 148 1.28 4.76 27.20
CA HIS A 148 2.58 4.99 27.82
C HIS A 148 3.23 3.72 28.33
N GLU A 149 2.44 2.77 28.81
CA GLU A 149 2.93 1.47 29.26
C GLU A 149 3.32 0.59 28.06
N LEU A 150 2.49 0.60 27.01
CA LEU A 150 2.69 -0.24 25.83
C LEU A 150 3.83 0.24 24.92
N TYR A 151 3.95 1.56 24.72
CA TYR A 151 4.81 2.15 23.69
C TYR A 151 5.69 3.30 24.19
N GLY A 152 5.47 3.77 25.42
CA GLY A 152 6.18 4.93 25.96
C GLY A 152 7.64 4.64 26.29
N PRO A 153 8.48 5.69 26.38
CA PRO A 153 9.92 5.55 26.66
C PRO A 153 10.22 4.89 28.02
N HIS A 154 9.32 5.07 29.00
CA HIS A 154 9.43 4.56 30.37
C HIS A 154 8.51 3.36 30.65
N GLY A 155 7.92 2.75 29.62
CA GLY A 155 7.16 1.51 29.78
C GLY A 155 8.06 0.33 30.20
N PRO A 156 7.48 -0.82 30.59
CA PRO A 156 8.24 -2.02 30.94
C PRO A 156 9.21 -2.45 29.84
N TRP A 157 8.80 -2.28 28.58
CA TRP A 157 9.67 -2.37 27.40
C TRP A 157 10.30 -1.00 27.11
N ASN A 158 11.38 -0.68 27.83
CA ASN A 158 12.03 0.63 27.79
C ASN A 158 12.73 0.93 26.45
N GLY A 159 13.13 2.19 26.25
CA GLY A 159 13.76 2.66 25.01
C GLY A 159 15.05 1.94 24.63
N ASP A 160 15.87 1.54 25.60
CA ASP A 160 17.14 0.85 25.36
C ASP A 160 16.94 -0.57 24.82
N MET A 161 16.02 -1.32 25.43
CA MET A 161 15.65 -2.66 24.94
C MET A 161 15.04 -2.59 23.55
N ALA A 162 14.21 -1.58 23.28
CA ALA A 162 13.66 -1.35 21.95
C ALA A 162 14.75 -1.03 20.91
N ARG A 163 15.73 -0.18 21.25
CA ARG A 163 16.88 0.11 20.38
C ARG A 163 17.73 -1.12 20.12
N GLN A 164 17.95 -1.97 21.13
CA GLN A 164 18.72 -3.21 20.97
C GLN A 164 18.01 -4.20 20.03
N LEU A 165 16.69 -4.39 20.22
CA LEU A 165 15.89 -5.24 19.33
C LEU A 165 15.91 -4.72 17.88
N ILE A 166 15.66 -3.42 17.72
CA ILE A 166 15.64 -2.75 16.41
C ILE A 166 17.02 -2.78 15.74
N GLY A 167 18.10 -2.63 16.52
CA GLY A 167 19.46 -2.75 15.99
C GLY A 167 19.79 -4.17 15.51
N GLY A 168 19.17 -5.20 16.10
CA GLY A 168 19.40 -6.60 15.71
C GLY A 168 18.57 -7.09 14.52
N ASN A 169 17.36 -6.55 14.32
CA ASN A 169 16.48 -6.93 13.20
C ASN A 169 16.37 -5.84 12.11
N GLU A 170 17.05 -4.71 12.33
CA GLU A 170 17.12 -3.55 11.44
C GLU A 170 15.74 -2.93 11.09
N ALA A 171 14.76 -3.09 11.98
CA ALA A 171 13.41 -2.59 11.78
C ALA A 171 13.31 -1.05 11.83
N PHE A 172 12.29 -0.50 11.19
CA PHE A 172 12.06 0.95 11.19
C PHE A 172 11.17 1.42 12.32
N SER A 173 11.64 2.40 13.10
CA SER A 173 10.79 3.16 14.00
C SER A 173 11.35 4.55 14.24
N ILE A 174 10.48 5.56 14.17
CA ILE A 174 10.86 6.94 14.54
C ILE A 174 10.76 7.18 16.05
N LEU A 175 10.15 6.25 16.80
CA LEU A 175 9.99 6.36 18.26
C LEU A 175 11.31 6.16 19.02
N THR A 176 12.32 5.56 18.40
CA THR A 176 13.64 5.31 19.01
C THR A 176 14.62 6.48 18.86
N TRP A 177 14.24 7.53 18.12
CA TRP A 177 15.11 8.69 17.90
C TRP A 177 15.39 9.48 19.18
N THR A 178 14.44 9.48 20.11
CA THR A 178 14.58 10.14 21.41
C THR A 178 13.65 9.51 22.44
N ASP A 179 14.08 9.46 23.70
CA ASP A 179 13.28 8.98 24.82
C ASP A 179 12.36 10.08 25.41
N ASN A 180 12.13 11.16 24.67
CA ASN A 180 11.29 12.28 25.10
C ASN A 180 9.80 11.93 25.03
N LEU A 181 9.08 12.14 26.14
CA LEU A 181 7.64 11.88 26.22
C LEU A 181 6.81 12.71 25.23
N GLY A 182 7.17 13.97 25.00
CA GLY A 182 6.52 14.84 24.03
C GLY A 182 6.71 14.37 22.58
N TRP A 183 7.87 13.78 22.26
CA TRP A 183 8.09 13.13 20.96
C TRP A 183 7.17 11.92 20.78
N PHE A 184 7.10 11.07 21.80
CA PHE A 184 6.19 9.92 21.81
C PHE A 184 4.73 10.35 21.58
N GLU A 185 4.23 11.35 22.34
CA GLU A 185 2.85 11.84 22.21
C GLU A 185 2.58 12.46 20.83
N LEU A 186 3.55 13.17 20.28
CA LEU A 186 3.46 13.72 18.93
C LEU A 186 3.32 12.61 17.89
N VAL A 187 4.19 11.58 17.93
CA VAL A 187 4.15 10.47 16.97
C VAL A 187 2.87 9.66 17.11
N TYR A 188 2.43 9.38 18.34
CA TYR A 188 1.18 8.67 18.60
C TYR A 188 -0.04 9.46 18.09
N GLY A 189 -0.12 10.76 18.41
CA GLY A 189 -1.18 11.64 17.94
C GLY A 189 -1.20 11.78 16.41
N LEU A 190 -0.03 11.87 15.78
CA LEU A 190 0.09 11.87 14.31
C LEU A 190 -0.34 10.54 13.70
N ALA A 191 -0.06 9.39 14.33
CA ALA A 191 -0.53 8.09 13.87
C ALA A 191 -2.06 7.99 13.94
N VAL A 192 -2.69 8.46 15.02
CA VAL A 192 -4.15 8.57 15.14
C VAL A 192 -4.73 9.47 14.06
N ALA A 193 -4.16 10.67 13.87
CA ALA A 193 -4.61 11.63 12.87
C ALA A 193 -4.45 11.09 11.44
N ALA A 194 -3.31 10.49 11.11
CA ALA A 194 -3.05 9.90 9.80
C ALA A 194 -4.03 8.76 9.51
N SER A 195 -4.35 7.93 10.50
CA SER A 195 -5.35 6.85 10.38
C SER A 195 -6.74 7.42 10.12
N ALA A 196 -7.20 8.41 10.89
CA ALA A 196 -8.50 9.05 10.68
C ALA A 196 -8.60 9.76 9.32
N LEU A 197 -7.54 10.46 8.90
CA LEU A 197 -7.50 11.15 7.62
C LEU A 197 -7.43 10.17 6.43
N LEU A 198 -6.69 9.07 6.57
CA LEU A 198 -6.66 7.99 5.58
C LEU A 198 -8.00 7.28 5.51
N LEU A 199 -8.68 7.04 6.63
CA LEU A 199 -10.01 6.43 6.74
C LEU A 199 -11.09 7.21 5.96
N VAL A 200 -11.08 8.55 6.05
CA VAL A 200 -12.01 9.38 5.25
C VAL A 200 -11.51 9.61 3.82
N GLY A 201 -10.26 9.23 3.55
CA GLY A 201 -9.63 9.36 2.25
C GLY A 201 -9.29 10.80 1.88
N TRP A 202 -8.73 11.54 2.84
CA TRP A 202 -8.21 12.88 2.63
C TRP A 202 -6.73 12.81 2.27
N ARG A 203 -6.32 13.36 1.12
CA ARG A 203 -4.91 13.37 0.67
C ARG A 203 -4.30 11.97 0.75
N THR A 204 -5.00 10.97 0.20
CA THR A 204 -4.74 9.55 0.46
C THR A 204 -3.31 9.15 0.22
N ARG A 205 -2.66 9.71 -0.80
CA ARG A 205 -1.25 9.43 -1.08
C ARG A 205 -0.33 9.84 0.06
N THR A 206 -0.50 11.05 0.59
CA THR A 206 0.35 11.51 1.70
C THR A 206 -0.03 10.81 3.00
N MET A 207 -1.33 10.66 3.26
CA MET A 207 -1.80 10.00 4.48
C MET A 207 -1.45 8.50 4.50
N SER A 208 -1.34 7.81 3.36
CA SER A 208 -0.89 6.42 3.34
C SER A 208 0.57 6.27 3.76
N VAL A 209 1.44 7.20 3.35
CA VAL A 209 2.85 7.22 3.81
C VAL A 209 2.93 7.52 5.31
N LEU A 210 2.17 8.51 5.80
CA LEU A 210 2.15 8.83 7.24
C LEU A 210 1.54 7.69 8.07
N PHE A 211 0.49 7.04 7.56
CA PHE A 211 -0.11 5.86 8.14
C PHE A 211 0.90 4.71 8.24
N MET A 212 1.62 4.42 7.14
CA MET A 212 2.70 3.42 7.13
C MET A 212 3.76 3.76 8.18
N VAL A 213 4.28 4.98 8.21
CA VAL A 213 5.28 5.39 9.22
C VAL A 213 4.75 5.20 10.64
N GLY A 214 3.49 5.57 10.91
CA GLY A 214 2.87 5.40 12.22
C GLY A 214 2.72 3.93 12.64
N VAL A 215 2.20 3.09 11.74
CA VAL A 215 2.07 1.64 11.95
C VAL A 215 3.43 1.00 12.23
N LEU A 216 4.38 1.19 11.31
CA LEU A 216 5.72 0.60 11.43
C LEU A 216 6.40 1.05 12.72
N SER A 217 6.30 2.34 13.06
CA SER A 217 6.97 2.88 14.24
C SER A 217 6.44 2.31 15.54
N LEU A 218 5.13 2.20 15.70
CA LEU A 218 4.51 1.69 16.93
C LEU A 218 4.65 0.17 17.06
N GLN A 219 4.42 -0.58 15.97
CA GLN A 219 4.54 -2.04 16.00
C GLN A 219 5.99 -2.48 16.22
N ASN A 220 6.96 -1.87 15.54
CA ASN A 220 8.38 -2.20 15.74
C ASN A 220 8.92 -1.71 17.10
N ARG A 221 8.26 -0.72 17.71
CA ARG A 221 8.63 -0.23 19.06
C ARG A 221 8.28 -1.24 20.15
N SER A 222 7.26 -2.07 19.96
CA SER A 222 6.83 -3.08 20.94
C SER A 222 6.20 -4.29 20.23
N ILE A 223 7.06 -5.25 19.86
CA ILE A 223 6.65 -6.44 19.08
C ILE A 223 5.79 -7.43 19.89
N PHE A 224 5.84 -7.38 21.22
CA PHE A 224 5.17 -8.35 22.09
C PHE A 224 3.69 -8.04 22.33
N VAL A 225 3.24 -6.85 21.97
CA VAL A 225 1.84 -6.42 22.11
C VAL A 225 0.98 -6.94 20.96
N GLY A 226 1.59 -7.31 19.82
CA GLY A 226 0.88 -7.66 18.60
C GLY A 226 0.56 -9.15 18.44
N ASP A 227 -0.34 -9.44 17.51
CA ASP A 227 -0.71 -10.78 17.07
C ASP A 227 -0.52 -10.97 15.54
N GLY A 228 -1.03 -12.06 14.97
CA GLY A 228 -0.92 -12.32 13.53
C GLY A 228 -1.58 -11.26 12.64
N GLY A 229 -2.61 -10.57 13.13
CA GLY A 229 -3.33 -9.51 12.44
C GLY A 229 -2.53 -8.22 12.37
N ASP A 230 -1.68 -7.96 13.36
CA ASP A 230 -0.71 -6.86 13.32
C ASP A 230 0.29 -7.02 12.18
N ASN A 231 0.77 -8.25 11.93
CA ASN A 231 1.65 -8.54 10.79
C ASN A 231 0.94 -8.26 9.45
N VAL A 232 -0.33 -8.64 9.33
CA VAL A 232 -1.12 -8.32 8.13
C VAL A 232 -1.28 -6.81 7.99
N LEU A 233 -1.60 -6.10 9.07
CA LEU A 233 -1.73 -4.64 9.07
C LEU A 233 -0.41 -3.95 8.69
N HIS A 234 0.73 -4.46 9.17
CA HIS A 234 2.08 -4.01 8.83
C HIS A 234 2.34 -4.06 7.32
N LEU A 235 2.13 -5.22 6.71
CA LEU A 235 2.29 -5.43 5.26
C LEU A 235 1.34 -4.53 4.47
N MET A 236 0.07 -4.48 4.89
CA MET A 236 -0.96 -3.74 4.18
C MET A 236 -0.74 -2.23 4.28
N ALA A 237 -0.16 -1.72 5.37
CA ALA A 237 0.24 -0.32 5.48
C ALA A 237 1.28 0.07 4.43
N ILE A 238 2.26 -0.82 4.17
CA ILE A 238 3.25 -0.63 3.10
C ILE A 238 2.58 -0.70 1.73
N TYR A 239 1.78 -1.73 1.48
CA TYR A 239 1.12 -1.93 0.18
C TYR A 239 0.18 -0.78 -0.17
N LEU A 240 -0.53 -0.22 0.82
CA LEU A 240 -1.46 0.91 0.63
C LEU A 240 -0.77 2.15 0.06
N VAL A 241 0.51 2.39 0.34
CA VAL A 241 1.30 3.50 -0.25
C VAL A 241 1.33 3.41 -1.77
N LEU A 242 1.38 2.19 -2.30
CA LEU A 242 1.46 1.89 -3.72
C LEU A 242 0.07 1.83 -4.40
N THR A 243 -1.02 1.91 -3.64
CA THR A 243 -2.39 1.83 -4.17
C THR A 243 -3.01 3.19 -4.48
N ARG A 244 -3.89 3.25 -5.49
CA ARG A 244 -4.78 4.40 -5.75
C ARG A 244 -6.11 4.28 -4.99
N CYS A 245 -6.05 3.94 -3.69
CA CYS A 245 -7.20 3.69 -2.82
C CYS A 245 -8.11 4.90 -2.51
N GLY A 246 -7.80 6.08 -3.07
CA GLY A 246 -8.57 7.31 -2.97
C GLY A 246 -9.49 7.60 -4.16
N GLN A 247 -9.66 6.67 -5.12
CA GLN A 247 -10.47 6.91 -6.33
C GLN A 247 -11.99 6.88 -6.08
N VAL A 248 -12.44 6.11 -5.09
CA VAL A 248 -13.85 6.01 -4.69
C VAL A 248 -13.97 6.06 -3.17
N TRP A 249 -15.14 6.43 -2.67
CA TRP A 249 -15.46 6.51 -1.24
C TRP A 249 -14.45 7.29 -0.39
N SER A 250 -13.94 8.39 -0.95
CA SER A 250 -12.92 9.25 -0.33
C SER A 250 -13.27 10.73 -0.48
N LEU A 251 -12.73 11.58 0.40
CA LEU A 251 -12.78 13.03 0.22
C LEU A 251 -12.03 13.48 -1.04
N ASP A 252 -10.95 12.77 -1.42
CA ASP A 252 -10.22 13.02 -2.66
C ASP A 252 -11.06 12.82 -3.91
N ALA A 253 -11.84 11.73 -3.98
CA ALA A 253 -12.75 11.45 -5.09
C ALA A 253 -13.84 12.53 -5.20
N ARG A 254 -14.39 12.96 -4.06
CA ARG A 254 -15.37 14.05 -4.00
C ARG A 254 -14.77 15.37 -4.50
N ARG A 255 -13.54 15.69 -4.10
CA ARG A 255 -12.81 16.88 -4.60
C ARG A 255 -12.56 16.81 -6.10
N ALA A 256 -12.15 15.64 -6.60
CA ALA A 256 -11.92 15.43 -8.02
C ALA A 256 -13.20 15.61 -8.86
N ALA A 257 -14.32 15.03 -8.41
CA ALA A 257 -15.61 15.18 -9.09
C ALA A 257 -16.08 16.65 -9.16
N LYS A 258 -15.96 17.40 -8.05
CA LYS A 258 -16.30 18.83 -8.02
C LYS A 258 -15.43 19.67 -8.97
N ARG A 259 -14.16 19.30 -9.18
CA ARG A 259 -13.26 20.00 -10.12
C ARG A 259 -13.68 19.81 -11.58
N VAL A 260 -14.13 18.61 -11.95
CA VAL A 260 -14.62 18.34 -13.31
C VAL A 260 -15.90 19.12 -13.61
N GLN A 261 -16.74 19.35 -12.59
CA GLN A 261 -18.01 20.07 -12.74
C GLN A 261 -17.90 21.60 -12.75
N ARG A 262 -16.73 22.20 -12.44
CA ARG A 262 -16.56 23.66 -12.40
C ARG A 262 -16.27 24.21 -13.81
N PRO A 263 -17.16 25.04 -14.40
CA PRO A 263 -16.89 25.74 -15.65
C PRO A 263 -15.77 26.77 -15.46
N GLY A 264 -14.85 26.91 -16.41
CA GLY A 264 -13.87 28.02 -16.43
C GLY A 264 -12.42 27.70 -16.08
N GLY A 265 -12.00 26.41 -16.06
CA GLY A 265 -10.63 25.96 -16.34
C GLY A 265 -9.48 26.41 -15.41
N ARG A 266 -9.68 27.33 -14.46
CA ARG A 266 -8.59 27.79 -13.59
C ARG A 266 -8.22 26.71 -12.58
N PRO A 267 -6.95 26.23 -12.56
CA PRO A 267 -6.55 25.18 -11.65
C PRO A 267 -6.51 25.71 -10.21
N GLU A 268 -7.46 25.25 -9.39
CA GLU A 268 -7.62 25.60 -7.97
C GLU A 268 -6.25 25.59 -7.24
N ARG A 269 -5.96 26.67 -6.50
CA ARG A 269 -4.72 26.81 -5.73
C ARG A 269 -4.67 25.72 -4.66
N ASP A 270 -3.69 24.83 -4.77
CA ASP A 270 -3.50 23.72 -3.84
C ASP A 270 -2.55 24.08 -2.69
N VAL A 271 -2.95 25.06 -1.88
CA VAL A 271 -2.10 25.57 -0.78
C VAL A 271 -1.81 24.48 0.25
N THR A 272 -2.83 23.73 0.65
CA THR A 272 -2.67 22.64 1.61
C THR A 272 -1.69 21.56 1.11
N GLY A 273 -1.73 21.24 -0.19
CA GLY A 273 -0.79 20.29 -0.78
C GLY A 273 0.65 20.79 -0.72
N VAL A 274 0.87 22.07 -1.04
CA VAL A 274 2.20 22.70 -0.97
C VAL A 274 2.71 22.75 0.47
N VAL A 275 1.90 23.21 1.42
CA VAL A 275 2.29 23.28 2.84
C VAL A 275 2.66 21.90 3.36
N LEU A 276 1.83 20.89 3.09
CA LEU A 276 2.09 19.52 3.53
C LEU A 276 3.37 18.95 2.90
N TRP A 277 3.58 19.15 1.60
CA TRP A 277 4.78 18.69 0.91
C TRP A 277 6.04 19.38 1.43
N SER A 278 6.01 20.71 1.59
CA SER A 278 7.14 21.48 2.12
C SER A 278 7.46 21.12 3.57
N ALA A 279 6.43 20.96 4.42
CA ALA A 279 6.63 20.58 5.83
C ALA A 279 7.24 19.18 5.96
N LEU A 280 6.75 18.20 5.19
CA LEU A 280 7.31 16.85 5.19
C LEU A 280 8.72 16.80 4.60
N GLY A 281 9.00 17.60 3.57
CA GLY A 281 10.33 17.70 2.98
C GLY A 281 11.34 18.32 3.93
N LEU A 282 10.96 19.40 4.62
CA LEU A 282 11.77 20.01 5.66
C LEU A 282 12.02 19.04 6.81
N PHE A 283 10.98 18.34 7.27
CA PHE A 283 11.12 17.32 8.31
C PHE A 283 12.10 16.23 7.91
N LEU A 284 11.95 15.63 6.71
CA LEU A 284 12.88 14.62 6.19
C LEU A 284 14.32 15.16 6.04
N ALA A 285 14.49 16.39 5.57
CA ALA A 285 15.80 17.02 5.44
C ALA A 285 16.48 17.20 6.80
N VAL A 286 15.75 17.74 7.78
CA VAL A 286 16.26 17.95 9.13
C VAL A 286 16.62 16.62 9.79
N THR A 287 15.76 15.61 9.73
CA THR A 287 16.03 14.31 10.36
C THR A 287 17.18 13.57 9.69
N GLN A 288 17.34 13.71 8.38
CA GLN A 288 18.48 13.16 7.63
C GLN A 288 19.79 13.85 7.99
N VAL A 289 19.81 15.19 8.12
CA VAL A 289 21.00 15.98 8.47
C VAL A 289 21.41 15.75 9.93
N LEU A 290 20.43 15.61 10.84
CA LEU A 290 20.68 15.26 12.23
C LEU A 290 21.17 13.81 12.41
N GLY A 291 21.16 13.00 11.35
CA GLY A 291 21.64 11.62 11.39
C GLY A 291 20.82 10.73 12.32
N LEU A 292 19.50 10.97 12.42
CA LEU A 292 18.63 10.15 13.28
C LEU A 292 18.63 8.69 12.81
N SER A 293 18.70 7.77 13.77
CA SER A 293 18.86 6.34 13.51
C SER A 293 17.76 5.78 12.60
N GLY A 294 18.11 4.89 11.68
CA GLY A 294 17.14 4.25 10.79
C GLY A 294 16.78 5.05 9.52
N LEU A 295 17.44 6.19 9.25
CA LEU A 295 17.33 6.93 7.97
C LEU A 295 18.57 6.76 7.10
N SER A 296 19.00 5.52 6.89
CA SER A 296 20.12 5.22 5.99
C SER A 296 19.72 5.44 4.52
N TRP A 297 20.70 5.81 3.69
CA TRP A 297 20.54 5.83 2.22
C TRP A 297 20.61 4.42 1.65
N PHE A 298 21.62 3.67 2.08
CA PHE A 298 21.89 2.29 1.70
C PHE A 298 22.02 1.44 2.96
N GLY A 299 21.61 0.18 2.86
CA GLY A 299 21.59 -0.74 4.00
C GLY A 299 20.16 -1.16 4.32
N PRO A 300 19.77 -1.22 5.60
CA PRO A 300 18.50 -1.82 5.98
C PRO A 300 17.31 -0.95 5.62
N GLY A 301 16.34 -1.57 4.96
CA GLY A 301 15.10 -0.93 4.60
C GLY A 301 14.09 -1.90 3.99
N PRO A 302 13.09 -1.39 3.25
CA PRO A 302 12.02 -2.24 2.71
C PRO A 302 12.53 -3.23 1.64
N PHE A 303 13.71 -2.99 1.06
CA PHE A 303 14.35 -3.88 0.11
C PHE A 303 15.84 -4.03 0.44
N PRO A 304 16.48 -5.16 0.06
CA PRO A 304 17.91 -5.33 0.23
C PRO A 304 18.70 -4.15 -0.35
N ASN A 305 19.59 -3.56 0.46
CA ASN A 305 20.44 -2.40 0.15
C ASN A 305 19.69 -1.06 -0.10
N VAL A 306 18.37 -1.01 0.06
CA VAL A 306 17.59 0.21 -0.08
C VAL A 306 17.21 0.70 1.31
N GLY A 307 17.89 1.73 1.80
CA GLY A 307 17.62 2.27 3.12
C GLY A 307 16.27 3.00 3.23
N TRP A 308 15.77 3.12 4.46
CA TRP A 308 14.52 3.84 4.73
C TRP A 308 14.60 5.34 4.39
N GLY A 309 15.77 5.98 4.55
CA GLY A 309 15.97 7.37 4.15
C GLY A 309 15.75 7.55 2.65
N LEU A 310 16.40 6.71 1.83
CA LEU A 310 16.22 6.70 0.38
C LEU A 310 14.76 6.46 -0.01
N THR A 311 14.10 5.49 0.63
CA THR A 311 12.69 5.16 0.36
C THR A 311 11.77 6.37 0.60
N LEU A 312 11.90 7.05 1.74
CA LEU A 312 11.07 8.20 2.09
C LEU A 312 11.34 9.39 1.17
N TRP A 313 12.60 9.64 0.78
CA TRP A 313 12.96 10.65 -0.21
C TRP A 313 12.35 10.35 -1.59
N VAL A 314 12.37 9.09 -2.03
CA VAL A 314 11.75 8.66 -3.29
C VAL A 314 10.24 8.92 -3.26
N PHE A 315 9.54 8.57 -2.18
CA PHE A 315 8.11 8.87 -2.05
C PHE A 315 7.82 10.38 -2.08
N TRP A 316 8.61 11.17 -1.35
CA TRP A 316 8.46 12.63 -1.32
C TRP A 316 8.69 13.27 -2.70
N LEU A 317 9.75 12.85 -3.41
CA LEU A 317 10.07 13.30 -4.76
C LEU A 317 8.99 12.88 -5.76
N ALA A 318 8.56 11.62 -5.74
CA ALA A 318 7.53 11.10 -6.63
C ALA A 318 6.20 11.89 -6.49
N HIS A 319 5.84 12.28 -5.27
CA HIS A 319 4.67 13.14 -5.03
C HIS A 319 4.85 14.55 -5.58
N GLY A 320 6.04 15.13 -5.43
CA GLY A 320 6.39 16.44 -5.97
C GLY A 320 6.34 16.46 -7.50
N VAL A 321 6.99 15.49 -8.15
CA VAL A 321 6.97 15.30 -9.61
C VAL A 321 5.54 15.12 -10.11
N TRP A 322 4.74 14.30 -9.44
CA TRP A 322 3.33 14.14 -9.78
C TRP A 322 2.55 15.45 -9.71
N TRP A 323 2.73 16.20 -8.63
CA TRP A 323 2.05 17.47 -8.43
C TRP A 323 2.45 18.49 -9.52
N ALA A 324 3.75 18.57 -9.83
CA ALA A 324 4.30 19.44 -10.86
C ALA A 324 3.79 19.06 -12.26
N ALA A 325 3.83 17.77 -12.62
CA ALA A 325 3.33 17.27 -13.91
C ALA A 325 1.84 17.59 -14.12
N ARG A 326 1.02 17.47 -13.06
CA ARG A 326 -0.40 17.81 -13.13
C ARG A 326 -0.66 19.30 -13.38
N ARG A 327 0.26 20.18 -12.96
CA ARG A 327 0.07 21.64 -12.99
C ARG A 327 0.74 22.32 -14.17
N TYR A 328 1.93 21.86 -14.56
CA TYR A 328 2.79 22.56 -15.53
C TYR A 328 2.98 21.80 -16.84
N ALA A 329 2.72 20.50 -16.89
CA ALA A 329 2.89 19.68 -18.10
C ALA A 329 1.63 18.87 -18.46
N PRO A 330 0.49 19.53 -18.78
CA PRO A 330 -0.70 18.85 -19.27
C PRO A 330 -0.44 18.35 -20.71
N GLY A 331 0.08 17.13 -20.85
CA GLY A 331 0.40 16.52 -22.14
C GLY A 331 0.92 15.09 -21.97
N GLU A 332 1.78 14.64 -22.89
CA GLU A 332 2.39 13.31 -22.86
C GLU A 332 3.06 12.94 -21.52
N PRO A 333 3.82 13.82 -20.84
CA PRO A 333 4.47 13.48 -19.57
C PRO A 333 3.48 13.06 -18.49
N ARG A 334 2.31 13.71 -18.45
CA ARG A 334 1.25 13.35 -17.51
C ARG A 334 0.63 12.01 -17.87
N THR A 335 0.43 11.71 -19.15
CA THR A 335 -0.11 10.42 -19.62
C THR A 335 0.81 9.27 -19.23
N VAL A 336 2.12 9.42 -19.44
CA VAL A 336 3.13 8.42 -19.05
C VAL A 336 3.12 8.20 -17.54
N LEU A 337 3.09 9.28 -16.75
CA LEU A 337 3.06 9.18 -15.30
C LEU A 337 1.74 8.54 -14.80
N ASP A 338 0.61 8.86 -15.43
CA ASP A 338 -0.68 8.20 -15.14
C ASP A 338 -0.64 6.70 -15.46
N MET A 339 0.02 6.31 -16.54
CA MET A 339 0.22 4.89 -16.89
C MET A 339 1.08 4.18 -15.83
N ILE A 340 2.24 4.75 -15.47
CA ILE A 340 3.13 4.18 -14.43
C ILE A 340 2.37 4.00 -13.12
N THR A 341 1.64 5.02 -12.66
CA THR A 341 0.89 4.93 -11.40
C THR A 341 -0.27 3.94 -11.45
N LYS A 342 -0.87 3.68 -12.62
CA LYS A 342 -1.86 2.60 -12.79
C LYS A 342 -1.19 1.23 -12.71
N LEU A 343 -0.03 1.06 -13.34
CA LEU A 343 0.76 -0.17 -13.27
C LEU A 343 1.18 -0.50 -11.84
N VAL A 344 1.75 0.46 -11.12
CA VAL A 344 2.14 0.30 -9.71
C VAL A 344 0.95 -0.09 -8.85
N HIS A 345 -0.21 0.57 -9.03
CA HIS A 345 -1.42 0.21 -8.31
C HIS A 345 -1.93 -1.19 -8.64
N ASN A 346 -1.99 -1.56 -9.92
CA ASN A 346 -2.47 -2.87 -10.34
C ASN A 346 -1.54 -3.99 -9.83
N GLY A 347 -0.23 -3.75 -9.86
CA GLY A 347 0.77 -4.62 -9.26
C GLY A 347 0.58 -4.75 -7.74
N ALA A 348 0.41 -3.65 -7.02
CA ALA A 348 0.13 -3.67 -5.59
C ALA A 348 -1.16 -4.42 -5.24
N MET A 349 -2.23 -4.27 -6.04
CA MET A 349 -3.46 -5.04 -5.86
C MET A 349 -3.24 -6.54 -6.08
N LEU A 350 -2.41 -6.92 -7.06
CA LEU A 350 -2.04 -8.32 -7.26
C LEU A 350 -1.24 -8.86 -6.08
N VAL A 351 -0.27 -8.11 -5.57
CA VAL A 351 0.51 -8.47 -4.38
C VAL A 351 -0.42 -8.69 -3.19
N ILE A 352 -1.38 -7.78 -2.93
CA ILE A 352 -2.36 -7.96 -1.86
C ILE A 352 -3.16 -9.25 -2.03
N VAL A 353 -3.66 -9.54 -3.23
CA VAL A 353 -4.42 -10.77 -3.50
C VAL A 353 -3.55 -12.02 -3.24
N VAL A 354 -2.33 -12.04 -3.74
CA VAL A 354 -1.38 -13.15 -3.55
C VAL A 354 -1.02 -13.32 -2.08
N GLU A 355 -0.73 -12.22 -1.38
CA GLU A 355 -0.41 -12.21 0.05
C GLU A 355 -1.51 -12.89 0.86
N VAL A 356 -2.77 -12.50 0.64
CA VAL A 356 -3.90 -13.10 1.36
C VAL A 356 -4.04 -14.59 1.05
N CYS A 357 -3.83 -15.00 -0.20
CA CYS A 357 -3.80 -16.42 -0.56
C CYS A 357 -2.67 -17.18 0.15
N LEU A 358 -1.48 -16.58 0.24
CA LEU A 358 -0.33 -17.18 0.91
C LEU A 358 -0.57 -17.30 2.41
N ILE A 359 -1.14 -16.27 3.05
CA ILE A 359 -1.51 -16.31 4.46
C ILE A 359 -2.42 -17.52 4.75
N TYR A 360 -3.48 -17.72 3.96
CA TYR A 360 -4.38 -18.87 4.18
C TYR A 360 -3.77 -20.21 3.80
N ALA A 361 -3.07 -20.29 2.67
CA ALA A 361 -2.42 -21.52 2.23
C ALA A 361 -1.41 -22.00 3.28
N THR A 362 -0.53 -21.11 3.74
CA THR A 362 0.49 -21.43 4.74
C THR A 362 -0.14 -21.72 6.10
N ALA A 363 -1.14 -20.94 6.53
CA ALA A 363 -1.85 -21.20 7.78
C ALA A 363 -2.54 -22.57 7.77
N GLY A 364 -3.17 -22.98 6.66
CA GLY A 364 -3.79 -24.29 6.53
C GLY A 364 -2.77 -25.42 6.49
N TRP A 365 -1.68 -25.27 5.71
CA TRP A 365 -0.64 -26.29 5.56
C TRP A 365 0.17 -26.51 6.84
N TYR A 366 0.38 -25.44 7.62
CA TYR A 366 1.02 -25.52 8.92
C TYR A 366 0.14 -26.25 9.93
N LYS A 367 -1.19 -26.02 9.88
CA LYS A 367 -2.15 -26.76 10.72
C LYS A 367 -2.15 -28.25 10.41
N ILE A 368 -2.13 -28.65 9.13
CA ILE A 368 -2.09 -30.08 8.73
C ILE A 368 -0.92 -30.83 9.41
N GLN A 369 0.21 -30.17 9.65
CA GLN A 369 1.38 -30.76 10.28
C GLN A 369 1.30 -30.85 11.81
N GLY A 370 0.37 -30.13 12.44
CA GLY A 370 0.25 -30.09 13.91
C GLY A 370 -0.58 -31.26 14.45
N SER A 371 -0.05 -31.99 15.43
CA SER A 371 -0.72 -33.15 16.05
C SER A 371 -2.12 -32.82 16.59
N ARG A 372 -2.32 -31.64 17.19
CA ARG A 372 -3.63 -31.17 17.69
C ARG A 372 -4.67 -30.94 16.60
N TRP A 373 -4.23 -30.63 15.38
CA TRP A 373 -5.14 -30.49 14.24
C TRP A 373 -5.44 -31.86 13.64
N GLN A 374 -4.48 -32.76 13.64
CA GLN A 374 -4.63 -34.15 13.16
C GLN A 374 -5.51 -35.01 14.07
N ASP A 375 -5.52 -34.77 15.38
CA ASP A 375 -6.38 -35.46 16.34
C ASP A 375 -7.77 -34.79 16.49
N GLY A 376 -8.01 -33.67 15.80
CA GLY A 376 -9.27 -32.93 15.81
C GLY A 376 -9.54 -32.13 17.09
N THR A 377 -8.53 -31.90 17.94
CA THR A 377 -8.69 -31.22 19.24
C THR A 377 -8.18 -29.79 19.29
N ALA A 378 -7.60 -29.24 18.22
CA ALA A 378 -6.89 -27.96 18.25
C ALA A 378 -7.71 -26.79 18.82
N VAL A 379 -8.99 -26.69 18.47
CA VAL A 379 -9.86 -25.60 18.90
C VAL A 379 -10.25 -25.70 20.39
N TYR A 380 -10.13 -26.88 20.99
CA TYR A 380 -10.40 -27.09 22.42
C TYR A 380 -9.46 -26.30 23.33
N TYR A 381 -8.16 -26.20 22.98
CA TYR A 381 -7.15 -25.60 23.86
C TYR A 381 -7.33 -24.08 24.03
N PRO A 382 -7.49 -23.28 22.96
CA PRO A 382 -7.72 -21.84 23.13
C PRO A 382 -8.95 -21.51 23.96
N MET A 383 -10.01 -22.34 23.88
CA MET A 383 -11.23 -22.16 24.67
C MET A 383 -11.05 -22.40 26.18
N HIS A 384 -9.95 -23.05 26.57
CA HIS A 384 -9.57 -23.30 27.96
C HIS A 384 -8.47 -22.36 28.48
N LEU A 385 -8.07 -21.37 27.68
CA LEU A 385 -7.17 -20.32 28.14
C LEU A 385 -8.01 -19.15 28.63
N ASP A 386 -7.86 -18.78 29.91
CA ASP A 386 -8.59 -17.67 30.53
C ASP A 386 -8.44 -16.35 29.75
N TYR A 387 -7.26 -16.13 29.17
CA TYR A 387 -6.96 -14.96 28.36
C TYR A 387 -7.75 -14.89 27.03
N PHE A 388 -8.11 -16.05 26.46
CA PHE A 388 -8.84 -16.16 25.18
C PHE A 388 -10.29 -16.60 25.35
N SER A 389 -10.86 -16.48 26.55
CA SER A 389 -12.23 -16.89 26.84
C SER A 389 -13.03 -15.76 27.49
N PRO A 390 -13.34 -14.67 26.74
CA PRO A 390 -14.19 -13.57 27.23
C PRO A 390 -15.58 -14.04 27.72
N TRP A 391 -16.04 -15.20 27.26
CA TRP A 391 -17.32 -15.82 27.64
C TRP A 391 -17.11 -17.25 28.15
N PRO A 392 -16.60 -17.46 29.39
CA PRO A 392 -16.19 -18.79 29.86
C PRO A 392 -17.29 -19.85 29.85
N GLU A 393 -18.54 -19.45 30.09
CA GLU A 393 -19.69 -20.37 30.03
C GLU A 393 -19.97 -20.85 28.59
N LEU A 394 -19.92 -19.93 27.63
CA LEU A 394 -20.14 -20.26 26.22
C LEU A 394 -19.01 -21.14 25.69
N SER A 395 -17.76 -20.81 26.04
CA SER A 395 -16.59 -21.61 25.68
C SER A 395 -16.68 -23.03 26.24
N ARG A 396 -17.15 -23.21 27.49
CA ARG A 396 -17.38 -24.53 28.09
C ARG A 396 -18.45 -25.32 27.37
N VAL A 397 -19.62 -24.73 27.12
CA VAL A 397 -20.71 -25.41 26.38
C VAL A 397 -20.25 -25.89 25.01
N LEU A 398 -19.40 -25.09 24.34
CA LEU A 398 -18.84 -25.47 23.04
C LEU A 398 -17.82 -26.60 23.18
N ALA A 399 -16.93 -26.50 24.17
CA ALA A 399 -15.83 -27.43 24.37
C ALA A 399 -16.25 -28.78 24.96
N ASP A 400 -17.38 -28.83 25.68
CA ASP A 400 -17.97 -30.08 26.19
C ASP A 400 -18.54 -30.97 25.06
N ASN A 401 -18.74 -30.40 23.86
CA ASN A 401 -19.19 -31.15 22.70
C ASN A 401 -18.02 -31.50 21.76
N GLY A 402 -17.44 -32.68 21.98
CA GLY A 402 -16.31 -33.17 21.19
C GLY A 402 -16.57 -33.25 19.69
N LEU A 403 -17.79 -33.57 19.25
CA LEU A 403 -18.15 -33.59 17.83
C LEU A 403 -18.06 -32.19 17.21
N MET A 404 -18.56 -31.18 17.91
CA MET A 404 -18.50 -29.80 17.43
C MET A 404 -17.06 -29.29 17.36
N ILE A 405 -16.24 -29.56 18.38
CA ILE A 405 -14.80 -29.22 18.37
C ILE A 405 -14.10 -29.87 17.17
N MET A 406 -14.36 -31.15 16.93
CA MET A 406 -13.80 -31.88 15.79
C MET A 406 -14.23 -31.24 14.46
N LEU A 407 -15.52 -30.92 14.29
CA LEU A 407 -16.06 -30.31 13.08
C LEU A 407 -15.47 -28.92 12.81
N ILE A 408 -15.32 -28.09 13.86
CA ILE A 408 -14.71 -26.75 13.72
C ILE A 408 -13.23 -26.89 13.39
N THR A 409 -12.50 -27.78 14.09
CA THR A 409 -11.06 -28.01 13.88
C THR A 409 -10.76 -28.41 12.44
N TYR A 410 -11.44 -29.44 11.90
CA TYR A 410 -11.23 -29.85 10.52
C TYR A 410 -11.83 -28.86 9.52
N GLY A 411 -12.99 -28.27 9.83
CA GLY A 411 -13.66 -27.29 8.97
C GLY A 411 -12.76 -26.09 8.68
N THR A 412 -12.10 -25.54 9.70
CA THR A 412 -11.11 -24.46 9.57
C THR A 412 -10.00 -24.84 8.60
N VAL A 413 -9.39 -26.02 8.74
CA VAL A 413 -8.29 -26.45 7.87
C VAL A 413 -8.76 -26.62 6.42
N ILE A 414 -9.90 -27.27 6.21
CA ILE A 414 -10.47 -27.49 4.89
C ILE A 414 -10.73 -26.16 4.18
N VAL A 415 -11.37 -25.20 4.86
CA VAL A 415 -11.68 -23.89 4.28
C VAL A 415 -10.40 -23.13 3.91
N GLN A 416 -9.42 -23.07 4.81
CA GLN A 416 -8.18 -22.32 4.61
C GLN A 416 -7.32 -22.91 3.48
N VAL A 417 -7.21 -24.24 3.41
CA VAL A 417 -6.46 -24.93 2.35
C VAL A 417 -7.20 -24.83 1.01
N ALA A 418 -8.52 -24.98 0.98
CA ALA A 418 -9.28 -24.98 -0.26
C ALA A 418 -9.38 -23.58 -0.92
N PHE A 419 -9.40 -22.50 -0.13
CA PHE A 419 -9.71 -21.16 -0.63
C PHE A 419 -8.88 -20.72 -1.85
N PRO A 420 -7.53 -20.80 -1.84
CA PRO A 420 -6.71 -20.41 -3.00
C PRO A 420 -7.06 -21.17 -4.29
N PHE A 421 -7.46 -22.44 -4.18
CA PHE A 421 -7.83 -23.27 -5.33
C PHE A 421 -9.25 -22.97 -5.85
N THR A 422 -10.12 -22.38 -5.03
CA THR A 422 -11.48 -22.03 -5.44
C THR A 422 -11.60 -20.71 -6.20
N LEU A 423 -10.53 -19.92 -6.29
CA LEU A 423 -10.55 -18.59 -6.91
C LEU A 423 -11.02 -18.59 -8.37
N PHE A 424 -10.79 -19.69 -9.10
CA PHE A 424 -11.23 -19.86 -10.49
C PHE A 424 -12.74 -20.04 -10.64
N ASN A 425 -13.43 -20.46 -9.57
CA ASN A 425 -14.88 -20.64 -9.55
C ASN A 425 -15.54 -19.60 -8.62
N ARG A 426 -16.16 -18.58 -9.23
CA ARG A 426 -16.82 -17.48 -8.52
C ARG A 426 -17.85 -17.92 -7.46
N ARG A 427 -18.52 -19.06 -7.64
CA ARG A 427 -19.51 -19.55 -6.66
C ARG A 427 -18.80 -20.13 -5.44
N LEU A 428 -17.87 -21.04 -5.67
CA LEU A 428 -17.09 -21.67 -4.60
C LEU A 428 -16.29 -20.62 -3.82
N LYS A 429 -15.58 -19.73 -4.53
CA LYS A 429 -14.88 -18.60 -3.92
C LYS A 429 -15.77 -17.81 -2.97
N ASN A 430 -16.98 -17.43 -3.41
CA ASN A 430 -17.87 -16.61 -2.58
C ASN A 430 -18.43 -17.38 -1.38
N VAL A 431 -18.70 -18.68 -1.52
CA VAL A 431 -19.14 -19.54 -0.40
C VAL A 431 -18.02 -19.65 0.64
N LEU A 432 -16.80 -19.95 0.21
CA LEU A 432 -15.65 -20.05 1.11
C LEU A 432 -15.30 -18.70 1.73
N LEU A 433 -15.41 -17.60 0.98
CA LEU A 433 -15.23 -16.25 1.52
C LEU A 433 -16.20 -15.94 2.66
N VAL A 434 -17.47 -16.36 2.55
CA VAL A 434 -18.44 -16.21 3.65
C VAL A 434 -18.05 -17.09 4.85
N ALA A 435 -17.60 -18.33 4.60
CA ALA A 435 -17.13 -19.21 5.67
C ALA A 435 -15.91 -18.63 6.40
N MET A 436 -14.95 -18.05 5.67
CA MET A 436 -13.76 -17.41 6.24
C MET A 436 -14.09 -16.16 7.04
N ILE A 437 -14.97 -15.30 6.53
CA ILE A 437 -15.47 -14.15 7.30
C ILE A 437 -16.19 -14.65 8.56
N GLY A 438 -16.95 -15.75 8.46
CA GLY A 438 -17.59 -16.40 9.61
C GLY A 438 -16.58 -16.91 10.64
N GLU A 439 -15.47 -17.50 10.21
CA GLU A 439 -14.36 -17.92 11.07
C GLU A 439 -13.75 -16.73 11.81
N HIS A 440 -13.48 -15.62 11.11
CA HIS A 440 -12.93 -14.43 11.76
C HIS A 440 -13.92 -13.78 12.72
N LEU A 441 -15.22 -13.76 12.39
CA LEU A 441 -16.25 -13.28 13.31
C LEU A 441 -16.37 -14.17 14.56
N SER A 442 -16.25 -15.49 14.41
CA SER A 442 -16.26 -16.40 15.56
C SER A 442 -15.02 -16.21 16.43
N ILE A 443 -13.83 -16.03 15.86
CA ILE A 443 -12.60 -15.69 16.59
C ILE A 443 -12.75 -14.35 17.33
N ALA A 444 -13.30 -13.32 16.68
CA ALA A 444 -13.49 -12.00 17.27
C ALA A 444 -14.34 -12.08 18.54
N PHE A 445 -15.41 -12.87 18.48
CA PHE A 445 -16.41 -12.96 19.54
C PHE A 445 -16.05 -14.00 20.61
N LEU A 446 -15.69 -15.22 20.21
CA LEU A 446 -15.41 -16.34 21.11
C LEU A 446 -14.03 -16.23 21.75
N LEU A 447 -13.01 -15.79 21.00
CA LEU A 447 -11.63 -15.73 21.47
C LEU A 447 -11.20 -14.32 21.92
N GLY A 448 -12.07 -13.32 21.81
CA GLY A 448 -11.77 -11.97 22.26
C GLY A 448 -10.70 -11.25 21.44
N LEU A 449 -10.56 -11.60 20.16
CA LEU A 449 -9.54 -11.07 19.24
C LEU A 449 -10.14 -10.17 18.14
N PRO A 450 -10.78 -9.03 18.49
CA PRO A 450 -11.53 -8.24 17.52
C PRO A 450 -10.64 -7.56 16.46
N PHE A 451 -9.43 -7.09 16.83
CA PHE A 451 -8.55 -6.37 15.89
C PHE A 451 -7.85 -7.32 14.91
N PHE A 452 -7.41 -8.49 15.39
CA PHE A 452 -6.98 -9.60 14.55
C PHE A 452 -8.03 -9.90 13.47
N SER A 453 -9.26 -10.18 13.91
CA SER A 453 -10.34 -10.55 13.00
C SER A 453 -10.73 -9.41 12.06
N LEU A 454 -10.72 -8.16 12.52
CA LEU A 454 -11.01 -7.02 11.66
C LEU A 454 -9.93 -6.81 10.59
N ALA A 455 -8.65 -7.04 10.92
CA ALA A 455 -7.56 -7.03 9.94
C ALA A 455 -7.76 -8.14 8.88
N MET A 456 -8.09 -9.36 9.31
CA MET A 456 -8.31 -10.49 8.40
C MET A 456 -9.56 -10.30 7.52
N ILE A 457 -10.69 -9.87 8.08
CA ILE A 457 -11.92 -9.57 7.31
C ILE A 457 -11.66 -8.44 6.31
N THR A 458 -10.85 -7.45 6.68
CA THR A 458 -10.46 -6.37 5.76
C THR A 458 -9.60 -6.90 4.62
N ALA A 459 -8.66 -7.80 4.90
CA ALA A 459 -7.84 -8.44 3.89
C ALA A 459 -8.70 -9.25 2.90
N ASP A 460 -9.64 -10.04 3.44
CA ASP A 460 -10.61 -10.85 2.68
C ASP A 460 -11.50 -10.01 1.75
N ALA A 461 -11.77 -8.76 2.14
CA ALA A 461 -12.59 -7.85 1.35
C ALA A 461 -12.03 -7.58 -0.06
N VAL A 462 -10.75 -7.86 -0.31
CA VAL A 462 -10.16 -7.83 -1.66
C VAL A 462 -10.87 -8.78 -2.64
N PHE A 463 -11.45 -9.88 -2.13
CA PHE A 463 -12.15 -10.88 -2.94
C PHE A 463 -13.64 -10.59 -3.14
N LEU A 464 -14.18 -9.54 -2.50
CA LEU A 464 -15.60 -9.20 -2.61
C LEU A 464 -15.98 -8.82 -4.05
N PRO A 465 -17.14 -9.28 -4.54
CA PRO A 465 -17.62 -8.89 -5.87
C PRO A 465 -17.83 -7.37 -5.98
N THR A 466 -17.33 -6.75 -7.04
CA THR A 466 -17.54 -5.31 -7.29
C THR A 466 -19.02 -4.94 -7.30
N VAL A 467 -19.88 -5.80 -7.85
CA VAL A 467 -21.34 -5.59 -7.88
C VAL A 467 -21.90 -5.48 -6.46
N PHE A 468 -21.44 -6.32 -5.54
CA PHE A 468 -21.84 -6.29 -4.14
C PHE A 468 -21.38 -4.98 -3.46
N LEU A 469 -20.12 -4.57 -3.69
CA LEU A 469 -19.58 -3.33 -3.13
C LEU A 469 -20.33 -2.09 -3.63
N VAL A 470 -20.63 -2.02 -4.92
CA VAL A 470 -21.41 -0.92 -5.52
C VAL A 470 -22.83 -0.89 -4.96
N TRP A 471 -23.49 -2.05 -4.88
CA TRP A 471 -24.83 -2.17 -4.28
C TRP A 471 -24.84 -1.69 -2.82
N LEU A 472 -23.86 -2.12 -2.02
CA LEU A 472 -23.74 -1.73 -0.62
C LEU A 472 -23.54 -0.22 -0.48
N GLY A 473 -22.64 0.36 -1.28
CA GLY A 473 -22.40 1.81 -1.30
C GLY A 473 -23.65 2.62 -1.68
N ALA A 474 -24.43 2.15 -2.66
CA ALA A 474 -25.70 2.78 -3.05
C ALA A 474 -26.73 2.70 -1.92
N ARG A 475 -26.82 1.56 -1.21
CA ARG A 475 -27.73 1.38 -0.09
C ARG A 475 -27.39 2.29 1.08
N ILE A 476 -26.12 2.37 1.46
CA ILE A 476 -25.64 3.28 2.52
C ILE A 476 -25.94 4.74 2.16
N THR A 477 -25.71 5.13 0.90
CA THR A 477 -25.99 6.49 0.43
C THR A 477 -27.48 6.80 0.50
N SER A 478 -28.35 5.87 0.08
CA SER A 478 -29.80 6.01 0.17
C SER A 478 -30.30 6.17 1.62
N VAL A 479 -29.76 5.38 2.55
CA VAL A 479 -30.09 5.51 3.98
C VAL A 479 -29.62 6.86 4.51
N ARG A 480 -28.40 7.28 4.20
CA ARG A 480 -27.88 8.59 4.59
C ARG A 480 -28.76 9.73 4.09
N ASP A 481 -29.17 9.70 2.82
CA ASP A 481 -29.97 10.78 2.22
C ASP A 481 -31.39 10.85 2.80
N ARG A 482 -31.90 9.74 3.38
CA ARG A 482 -33.15 9.71 4.16
C ARG A 482 -32.99 10.29 5.57
N VAL A 483 -31.86 10.00 6.23
CA VAL A 483 -31.60 10.40 7.63
C VAL A 483 -31.07 11.83 7.73
N LEU A 484 -30.31 12.29 6.74
CA LEU A 484 -29.73 13.62 6.65
C LEU A 484 -30.24 14.29 5.35
N PRO A 485 -31.48 14.82 5.34
CA PRO A 485 -31.99 15.51 4.17
C PRO A 485 -31.05 16.65 3.80
N ARG A 486 -30.63 16.71 2.54
CA ARG A 486 -29.89 17.86 2.03
C ARG A 486 -30.68 19.14 2.30
N ARG A 487 -30.03 20.15 2.87
CA ARG A 487 -30.60 21.48 3.05
C ARG A 487 -31.07 21.98 1.67
N LYS A 488 -32.34 22.38 1.54
CA LYS A 488 -33.04 22.87 0.32
C LYS A 488 -32.30 23.95 -0.50
N GLY A 489 -31.19 24.51 -0.01
CA GLY A 489 -30.40 25.56 -0.69
C GLY A 489 -29.55 25.05 -1.86
N ASP A 490 -29.09 23.80 -1.84
CA ASP A 490 -28.25 23.25 -2.94
C ASP A 490 -29.06 22.98 -4.22
N THR A 491 -30.34 22.60 -4.08
CA THR A 491 -31.26 22.37 -5.21
C THR A 491 -31.69 23.68 -5.86
N ALA A 492 -31.95 24.74 -5.08
CA ALA A 492 -32.33 26.04 -5.61
C ALA A 492 -31.20 26.70 -6.44
N GLU A 493 -29.93 26.46 -6.08
CA GLU A 493 -28.80 26.95 -6.87
C GLU A 493 -28.51 26.09 -8.11
N GLN A 494 -28.80 24.78 -8.08
CA GLN A 494 -28.77 23.93 -9.27
C GLN A 494 -29.89 24.28 -10.26
N ASP A 495 -31.11 24.53 -9.77
CA ASP A 495 -32.25 24.93 -10.60
C ASP A 495 -32.07 26.34 -11.18
N ARG A 496 -31.49 27.28 -10.41
CA ARG A 496 -31.12 28.61 -10.95
C ARG A 496 -30.04 28.53 -12.03
N ARG A 497 -29.06 27.64 -11.90
CA ARG A 497 -28.02 27.44 -12.93
C ARG A 497 -28.55 26.75 -14.18
N ALA A 498 -29.55 25.87 -14.04
CA ALA A 498 -30.25 25.29 -15.18
C ALA A 498 -31.12 26.34 -15.90
N ALA A 499 -31.76 27.26 -15.16
CA ALA A 499 -32.60 28.32 -15.74
C ALA A 499 -31.82 29.44 -16.46
N VAL A 500 -30.54 29.64 -16.16
CA VAL A 500 -29.67 30.65 -16.79
C VAL A 500 -28.91 30.08 -18.01
N GLY A 501 -29.05 28.78 -18.30
CA GLY A 501 -28.27 28.04 -19.28
C GLY A 501 -28.98 27.67 -20.59
N THR A 502 -30.06 28.35 -20.95
CA THR A 502 -30.73 28.20 -22.27
C THR A 502 -30.80 29.57 -22.96
N PRO A 503 -30.12 29.77 -24.11
CA PRO A 503 -30.49 30.87 -25.00
C PRO A 503 -31.89 30.68 -25.57
#